data_AF-A0A930HAE4-F1
#
_entry.id   AF-A0A930HAE4-F1
#
_cell.length_a   1.000
_cell.length_b   1.000
_cell.length_c   1.000
_cell.angle_alpha   90.00
_cell.angle_beta   90.00
_cell.angle_gamma   90.00
#
_symmetry.space_group_name_H-M   'P 1'
#
loop_
_entity.id
_entity.type
_entity.pdbx_description
1 polymer ?
#
loop_
_entity_poly.entity_id
_entity_poly.type
_entity_poly.pdbx_seq_one_letter_code
_entity_poly.pdbx_strand_id
1 'polypeptide(L)'
;AQLASHVVMLVDQSMPTEVYSPGFAKVFRCPTTGVIMKSDLKSENYIKCVDILKRIGLQPPFFPISKNNMEEIDKLEKYLLSKRI
;
A
#
# COMPACT_ATOMS: atom_id res chain seq x y z
N ALA A 1 -16.12 0.38 -4.90
CA ALA A 1 -15.60 0.36 -6.29
C ALA A 1 -15.83 -1.04 -6.86
N GLN A 2 -16.78 -1.20 -7.77
CA GLN A 2 -17.18 -2.51 -8.30
C GLN A 2 -16.59 -2.79 -9.70
N LEU A 3 -15.97 -1.77 -10.32
CA LEU A 3 -15.37 -1.81 -11.66
C LEU A 3 -13.87 -1.44 -11.68
N ALA A 4 -13.23 -1.30 -10.50
CA ALA A 4 -11.80 -1.01 -10.46
C ALA A 4 -11.02 -2.29 -10.79
N SER A 5 -10.07 -2.19 -11.73
CA SER A 5 -9.18 -3.32 -12.04
C SER A 5 -8.23 -3.61 -10.88
N HIS A 6 -7.84 -2.57 -10.11
CA HIS A 6 -6.93 -2.63 -8.98
C HIS A 6 -7.34 -1.63 -7.91
N VAL A 7 -7.08 -1.97 -6.65
CA VAL A 7 -7.18 -1.04 -5.52
C VAL A 7 -5.78 -0.84 -4.94
N VAL A 8 -5.46 0.41 -4.63
CA VAL A 8 -4.22 0.77 -3.93
C VAL A 8 -4.61 1.31 -2.57
N MET A 9 -4.06 0.72 -1.51
CA MET A 9 -4.28 1.14 -0.14
C MET A 9 -3.04 1.84 0.39
N LEU A 10 -3.24 3.02 0.97
CA LEU A 10 -2.17 3.90 1.39
C LEU A 10 -2.05 3.92 2.92
N VAL A 11 -0.81 3.85 3.40
CA VAL A 11 -0.46 4.16 4.79
C VAL A 11 0.63 5.23 4.79
N ASP A 12 0.50 6.24 5.63
CA ASP A 12 1.48 7.31 5.78
C ASP A 12 2.52 6.94 6.85
N GLN A 13 3.80 6.80 6.47
CA GLN A 13 4.88 6.45 7.41
C GLN A 13 5.19 7.56 8.41
N SER A 14 4.96 8.82 8.04
CA SER A 14 5.15 9.96 8.95
C SER A 14 4.13 9.99 10.10
N MET A 15 2.97 9.34 9.88
CA MET A 15 1.87 9.27 10.83
C MET A 15 1.02 7.98 10.59
N PRO A 16 1.45 6.82 11.13
CA PRO A 16 0.82 5.52 10.86
C PRO A 16 -0.49 5.33 11.64
N THR A 17 -1.54 6.01 11.20
CA THR A 17 -2.89 5.91 11.76
C THR A 17 -3.66 4.73 11.19
N GLU A 18 -4.38 4.01 12.05
CA GLU A 18 -5.26 2.91 11.68
C GLU A 18 -6.63 3.44 11.24
N VAL A 19 -6.71 3.95 10.01
CA VAL A 19 -7.96 4.49 9.45
C VAL A 19 -8.91 3.42 8.89
N TYR A 20 -8.38 2.23 8.61
CA TYR A 20 -9.14 1.13 8.03
C TYR A 20 -9.43 0.06 9.08
N SER A 21 -10.66 -0.46 9.08
CA SER A 21 -11.02 -1.58 9.94
C SER A 21 -10.22 -2.85 9.59
N PRO A 22 -9.98 -3.75 10.56
CA PRO A 22 -9.36 -5.04 10.30
C PRO A 22 -10.09 -5.81 9.19
N GLY A 23 -9.32 -6.41 8.27
CA GLY A 23 -9.88 -7.14 7.12
C GLY A 23 -10.55 -6.29 6.05
N PHE A 24 -10.51 -4.94 6.14
CA PHE A 24 -11.15 -4.05 5.16
C PHE A 24 -10.74 -4.35 3.72
N ALA A 25 -9.48 -4.72 3.46
CA ALA A 25 -9.02 -5.06 2.11
C ALA A 25 -9.69 -6.30 1.51
N LYS A 26 -10.19 -7.21 2.35
CA LYS A 26 -10.81 -8.47 1.90
C LYS A 26 -12.16 -8.27 1.23
N VAL A 27 -12.78 -7.09 1.36
CA VAL A 27 -14.06 -6.78 0.72
C VAL A 27 -13.92 -6.53 -0.78
N PHE A 28 -12.71 -6.19 -1.25
CA PHE A 28 -12.44 -5.94 -2.65
C PHE A 28 -12.24 -7.27 -3.38
N ARG A 29 -12.95 -7.44 -4.50
CA ARG A 29 -12.86 -8.64 -5.36
C ARG A 29 -11.74 -8.55 -6.40
N CYS A 30 -11.09 -7.40 -6.51
CA CYS A 30 -9.97 -7.16 -7.42
C CYS A 30 -8.65 -7.14 -6.64
N PRO A 31 -7.50 -7.32 -7.33
CA PRO A 31 -6.19 -7.22 -6.71
C PRO A 31 -6.04 -5.91 -5.92
N THR A 32 -5.59 -6.04 -4.67
CA THR A 32 -5.37 -4.89 -3.79
C THR A 32 -3.91 -4.86 -3.35
N THR A 33 -3.26 -3.71 -3.53
CA THR A 33 -1.82 -3.51 -3.27
C THR A 33 -1.63 -2.50 -2.14
N GLY A 34 -0.74 -2.81 -1.19
CA GLY A 34 -0.38 -1.90 -0.09
C GLY A 34 0.80 -1.02 -0.46
N VAL A 35 0.66 0.29 -0.22
CA VAL A 35 1.69 1.31 -0.47
C VAL A 35 1.94 2.10 0.80
N ILE A 36 3.22 2.29 1.14
CA ILE A 36 3.67 3.06 2.30
C ILE A 36 4.21 4.40 1.78
N MET A 37 3.45 5.46 1.98
CA MET A 37 3.76 6.82 1.55
C MET A 37 4.75 7.50 2.51
N LYS A 38 5.52 8.45 1.98
CA LYS A 38 6.53 9.21 2.75
C LYS A 38 7.56 8.30 3.41
N SER A 39 8.01 7.27 2.68
CA SER A 39 8.98 6.28 3.16
C SER A 39 10.33 6.89 3.57
N ASP A 40 10.62 8.10 3.12
CA ASP A 40 11.78 8.92 3.47
C ASP A 40 11.70 9.53 4.88
N LEU A 41 10.53 9.51 5.53
CA LEU A 41 10.32 10.11 6.85
C LEU A 41 10.07 9.04 7.93
N LYS A 42 10.62 9.25 9.12
CA LYS A 42 10.37 8.42 10.33
C LYS A 42 10.46 6.91 10.07
N SER A 43 11.62 6.44 9.64
CA SER A 43 11.86 5.04 9.27
C SER A 43 11.55 4.03 10.38
N GLU A 44 11.59 4.47 11.64
CA GLU A 44 11.16 3.70 12.82
C GLU A 44 9.69 3.24 12.74
N ASN A 45 8.84 3.95 11.98
CA ASN A 45 7.43 3.60 11.81
C ASN A 45 7.17 2.55 10.72
N TYR A 46 8.18 2.17 9.93
CA TYR A 46 8.00 1.26 8.80
C TYR A 46 7.34 -0.07 9.22
N ILE A 47 7.83 -0.69 10.30
CA ILE A 47 7.29 -1.95 10.81
C ILE A 47 5.82 -1.79 11.20
N LYS A 48 5.47 -0.68 11.86
CA LYS A 48 4.07 -0.38 12.21
C LYS A 48 3.20 -0.23 10.96
N CYS A 49 3.68 0.42 9.90
CA CYS A 49 2.95 0.51 8.64
C CYS A 49 2.70 -0.86 8.01
N VAL A 50 3.70 -1.73 8.01
CA VAL A 50 3.59 -3.11 7.55
C VAL A 50 2.54 -3.88 8.35
N ASP A 51 2.51 -3.73 9.67
CA ASP A 51 1.53 -4.40 10.53
C ASP A 51 0.10 -3.89 10.29
N ILE A 52 -0.07 -2.59 10.03
CA ILE A 52 -1.36 -2.02 9.62
C ILE A 52 -1.84 -2.66 8.31
N LEU A 53 -0.97 -2.71 7.28
CA LEU A 53 -1.31 -3.31 5.98
C LEU A 53 -1.67 -4.80 6.10
N LYS A 54 -0.97 -5.55 6.95
CA LYS A 54 -1.32 -6.94 7.24
C LYS A 54 -2.67 -7.05 7.97
N ARG A 55 -2.93 -6.20 8.98
CA ARG A 55 -4.17 -6.20 9.77
C ARG A 55 -5.40 -5.90 8.92
N ILE A 56 -5.29 -4.99 7.95
CA ILE A 56 -6.38 -4.70 7.00
C ILE A 56 -6.58 -5.83 5.99
N GLY A 57 -5.68 -6.82 5.94
CA GLY A 57 -5.83 -8.06 5.18
C GLY A 57 -4.98 -8.15 3.91
N LEU A 58 -3.97 -7.29 3.75
CA LEU A 58 -3.06 -7.33 2.59
C LEU A 58 -1.87 -8.26 2.84
N GLN A 59 -1.31 -8.74 1.73
CA GLN A 59 -0.09 -9.54 1.71
C GLN A 59 0.99 -8.79 0.92
N PRO A 60 2.29 -9.03 1.22
CA PRO A 60 3.37 -8.47 0.43
C PRO A 60 3.29 -8.90 -1.05
N PRO A 61 3.87 -8.14 -1.99
CA PRO A 61 4.79 -7.02 -1.74
C PRO A 61 4.10 -5.72 -1.30
N PHE A 62 4.75 -5.02 -0.36
CA PHE A 62 4.39 -3.64 0.00
C PHE A 62 5.39 -2.69 -0.64
N PHE A 63 4.89 -1.58 -1.18
CA PHE A 63 5.70 -0.61 -1.92
C PHE A 63 5.91 0.64 -1.07
N PRO A 64 7.09 0.82 -0.43
CA PRO A 64 7.46 2.10 0.14
C PRO A 64 7.74 3.08 -1.00
N ILE A 65 7.10 4.25 -0.94
CA ILE A 65 7.32 5.33 -1.90
C ILE A 65 7.52 6.67 -1.20
N SER A 66 8.45 7.45 -1.73
CA SER A 66 8.72 8.83 -1.35
C SER A 66 8.54 9.74 -2.55
N LYS A 67 8.12 11.00 -2.32
CA LYS A 67 7.95 11.97 -3.42
C LYS A 67 9.25 12.26 -4.16
N ASN A 68 10.39 12.05 -3.49
CA ASN A 68 11.72 12.37 -4.00
C ASN A 68 12.35 11.20 -4.77
N ASN A 69 11.69 10.03 -4.84
CA ASN A 69 12.23 8.86 -5.51
C ASN A 69 11.27 8.34 -6.60
N MET A 70 11.53 8.76 -7.83
CA MET A 70 10.73 8.36 -9.00
C MET A 70 10.88 6.86 -9.33
N GLU A 71 12.01 6.23 -8.99
CA GLU A 71 12.21 4.79 -9.25
C GLU A 71 11.26 3.92 -8.44
N GLU A 72 10.89 4.35 -7.22
CA GLU A 72 9.91 3.67 -6.37
C GLU A 72 8.51 3.70 -7.02
N ILE A 73 8.15 4.84 -7.61
CA ILE A 73 6.90 5.02 -8.33
C ILE A 73 6.89 4.17 -9.60
N ASP A 74 7.97 4.17 -10.39
CA ASP A 74 8.09 3.36 -11.60
C ASP A 74 7.96 1.85 -11.31
N LYS A 75 8.55 1.38 -10.20
CA LYS A 75 8.43 -0.02 -9.75
C LYS A 75 6.99 -0.37 -9.39
N LEU A 76 6.30 0.52 -8.68
CA LEU A 76 4.88 0.35 -8.35
C LEU A 76 4.02 0.33 -9.63
N GLU A 77 4.24 1.25 -10.55
CA GLU A 77 3.49 1.31 -11.81
C GLU A 77 3.68 0.03 -12.63
N LYS A 78 4.92 -0.42 -12.85
CA LYS A 78 5.22 -1.67 -13.55
C LYS A 78 4.54 -2.87 -12.89
N TYR A 79 4.57 -2.93 -11.56
CA TYR A 79 3.88 -3.98 -10.82
C TYR A 79 2.37 -3.96 -11.06
N LEU A 80 1.73 -2.80 -10.92
CA LEU A 80 0.28 -2.65 -11.11
C LEU A 80 -0.14 -3.00 -12.55
N LEU A 81 0.64 -2.57 -13.55
CA LEU A 81 0.39 -2.90 -14.95
C LEU A 81 0.55 -4.40 -15.23
N SER A 82 1.51 -5.08 -14.59
CA SER A 82 1.68 -6.53 -14.73
C SER A 82 0.52 -7.35 -14.16
N LYS A 83 -0.31 -6.75 -13.30
CA LYS A 83 -1.46 -7.40 -12.64
C LYS A 83 -2.78 -7.14 -13.36
N ARG A 84 -2.77 -6.34 -14.43
CA ARG A 84 -3.94 -6.11 -15.29
C ARG A 84 -4.30 -7.41 -16.02
N ILE A 85 -5.36 -8.06 -15.55
CA ILE A 85 -6.04 -9.18 -16.21
C ILE A 85 -7.01 -8.61 -17.24
#